data_AF-A0A2V8N8Y9-F1
#
_entry.id   AF-A0A2V8N8Y9-F1
#
_cell.length_a   1.000
_cell.length_b   1.000
_cell.length_c   1.000
_cell.angle_alpha   90.00
_cell.angle_beta   90.00
_cell.angle_gamma   90.00
#
_symmetry.space_group_name_H-M   'P 1'
#
loop_
_entity.id
_entity.type
_entity.pdbx_description
1 polymer ?
#
loop_
_entity_poly.entity_id
_entity_poly.type
_entity_poly.pdbx_seq_one_letter_code
_entity_poly.pdbx_strand_id
1 'polypeptide(L)' 'NRIAELTKKTRDESFIEKLPNGKLVNVTPAIFALGGATLEIEFNHLCQKLMRGLGIVAIENQARI' A
#
# COMPACT_ATOMS: atom_id res chain seq x y z
N ASN A 1 -3.38 -16.75 -8.65
CA ASN A 1 -4.34 -16.60 -7.54
C ASN A 1 -3.68 -16.41 -6.17
N ARG A 2 -2.61 -17.14 -5.84
CA ARG A 2 -1.96 -17.09 -4.52
C ARG A 2 -1.60 -15.68 -3.99
N ILE A 3 -1.03 -14.80 -4.83
CA ILE A 3 -0.65 -13.44 -4.42
C ILE A 3 -1.88 -12.65 -4.00
N ALA A 4 -2.92 -12.62 -4.84
CA ALA A 4 -4.16 -11.89 -4.54
C ALA A 4 -4.86 -12.39 -3.27
N GLU A 5 -4.87 -13.70 -3.03
CA GLU A 5 -5.41 -14.30 -1.80
C GLU A 5 -4.65 -13.84 -0.56
N LEU A 6 -3.31 -13.84 -0.61
CA LEU A 6 -2.48 -13.38 0.50
C LEU A 6 -2.64 -11.87 0.73
N THR A 7 -2.65 -11.07 -0.34
CA THR A 7 -2.89 -9.62 -0.26
C THR A 7 -4.24 -9.34 0.38
N LYS A 8 -5.31 -10.02 -0.05
CA LYS A 8 -6.65 -9.85 0.52
C LYS A 8 -6.68 -10.25 1.99
N LYS A 9 -6.15 -11.44 2.31
CA LYS A 9 -6.12 -11.95 3.69
C LYS A 9 -5.42 -10.98 4.64
N THR A 10 -4.18 -10.58 4.30
CA THR A 10 -3.41 -9.65 5.15
C THR A 10 -4.08 -8.30 5.26
N ARG A 11 -4.69 -7.79 4.18
CA ARG A 11 -5.45 -6.54 4.23
C ARG A 11 -6.64 -6.65 5.18
N ASP A 12 -7.48 -7.67 5.02
CA ASP A 12 -8.68 -7.84 5.82
C ASP A 12 -8.36 -8.00 7.32
N GLU A 13 -7.26 -8.69 7.65
CA GLU A 13 -6.81 -8.90 9.04
C GLU A 13 -6.19 -7.66 9.70
N SER A 14 -5.71 -6.69 8.92
CA SER A 14 -4.93 -5.55 9.44
C SER A 14 -5.49 -4.17 9.09
N PHE A 15 -6.56 -4.09 8.31
CA PHE A 15 -7.11 -2.82 7.85
C PHE A 15 -7.66 -1.99 9.02
N ILE A 16 -7.24 -0.73 9.08
CA ILE A 16 -7.71 0.25 10.05
C ILE A 16 -8.57 1.27 9.29
N GLU A 17 -9.89 1.17 9.46
CA GLU A 17 -10.81 2.16 8.90
C GLU A 17 -10.70 3.50 9.66
N LYS A 18 -10.75 3.44 11.00
CA LYS A 18 -10.71 4.60 11.89
C LYS A 18 -9.73 4.39 13.05
N LEU A 19 -9.13 5.47 13.52
CA LEU A 19 -8.32 5.50 14.74
C LEU A 19 -9.20 5.52 16.00
N PRO A 20 -8.63 5.28 17.21
CA PRO A 20 -9.40 5.32 18.47
C PRO A 20 -10.10 6.66 18.74
N ASN A 21 -9.59 7.76 18.18
CA ASN A 21 -10.21 9.09 18.27
C ASN A 21 -11.32 9.33 17.21
N GLY A 22 -11.73 8.30 16.46
CA GLY A 22 -12.77 8.38 15.44
C GLY A 22 -12.33 8.92 14.09
N LYS A 23 -11.06 9.34 13.92
CA LYS A 23 -10.55 9.85 12.64
C LYS A 23 -10.51 8.75 11.58
N LEU A 24 -11.15 8.98 10.43
CA LEU A 24 -11.06 8.11 9.27
C LEU A 24 -9.65 8.14 8.68
N VAL A 25 -9.07 6.96 8.44
CA VAL A 25 -7.71 6.80 7.92
C VAL A 25 -7.61 5.82 6.75
N ASN A 26 -8.41 4.74 6.75
CA ASN A 26 -8.43 3.74 5.67
C ASN A 26 -7.04 3.19 5.30
N VAL A 27 -6.31 2.67 6.28
CA VAL A 27 -4.91 2.24 6.11
C VAL A 27 -4.71 0.74 6.34
N THR A 28 -3.78 0.15 5.60
CA THR A 28 -3.32 -1.24 5.71
C THR A 28 -1.84 -1.22 6.12
N PRO A 29 -1.51 -1.25 7.42
CA PRO A 29 -0.14 -1.09 7.90
C PRO A 29 0.72 -2.36 7.79
N ALA A 30 0.11 -3.54 7.59
CA ALA A 30 0.83 -4.82 7.59
C ALA A 30 1.49 -5.17 6.23
N ILE A 31 1.42 -4.28 5.23
CA ILE A 31 2.01 -4.49 3.91
C ILE A 31 2.96 -3.32 3.63
N PHE A 32 4.15 -3.64 3.11
CA PHE A 32 5.16 -2.69 2.69
C PHE A 32 5.45 -2.85 1.20
N ALA A 33 5.66 -1.75 0.49
CA ALA A 33 6.01 -1.74 -0.93
C ALA A 33 7.30 -0.96 -1.17
N LEU A 34 8.25 -1.59 -1.87
CA LEU A 34 9.49 -0.95 -2.33
C LEU A 34 9.43 -0.78 -3.85
N GLY A 35 9.46 0.47 -4.31
CA GLY A 35 9.41 0.86 -5.72
C GLY A 35 10.78 1.06 -6.35
N GLY A 36 10.78 1.46 -7.63
CA GLY A 36 11.99 1.67 -8.44
C GLY A 36 12.01 3.02 -9.16
N ALA A 37 13.00 3.87 -8.87
CA ALA A 37 13.20 5.16 -9.53
C ALA A 37 13.65 5.03 -11.00
N THR A 38 14.10 3.85 -11.41
CA THR A 38 14.56 3.55 -12.78
C THR A 38 13.46 3.01 -13.69
N LEU A 39 12.23 2.89 -13.18
CA LEU A 39 11.07 2.41 -13.94
C LEU A 39 10.37 3.58 -14.64
N GLU A 40 9.62 3.28 -15.70
CA GLU A 40 8.86 4.28 -16.45
C GLU A 40 7.86 5.01 -15.54
N ILE A 41 7.58 6.27 -15.87
CA ILE A 41 6.71 7.11 -15.04
C ILE A 41 5.29 6.55 -14.98
N GLU A 42 4.80 5.96 -16.07
CA GLU A 42 3.49 5.32 -16.16
C GLU A 42 3.41 4.11 -15.23
N PHE A 43 4.47 3.29 -15.18
CA PHE A 43 4.54 2.15 -14.28
C PHE A 43 4.56 2.60 -12.82
N ASN A 44 5.40 3.58 -12.49
CA ASN A 44 5.46 4.15 -11.14
C ASN A 44 4.12 4.77 -10.72
N HIS A 45 3.42 5.44 -11.65
CA HIS A 45 2.10 6.00 -11.39
C HIS A 45 1.04 4.92 -11.14
N LEU A 46 1.06 3.84 -11.94
CA LEU A 46 0.17 2.70 -11.75
C LEU A 46 0.40 2.02 -10.39
N CYS A 47 1.66 1.74 -10.05
CA CYS A 47 2.04 1.18 -8.76
C CYS A 47 1.57 2.06 -7.60
N GLN A 48 1.76 3.37 -7.69
CA GLN A 48 1.31 4.29 -6.66
C GLN A 48 -0.22 4.21 -6.44
N LYS A 49 -1.00 4.20 -7.53
CA LYS A 49 -2.46 4.08 -7.46
C LYS A 49 -2.90 2.74 -6.88
N LEU A 50 -2.27 1.65 -7.27
CA LEU A 50 -2.57 0.32 -6.75
C LEU A 50 -2.30 0.24 -5.24
N MET A 51 -1.11 0.62 -4.80
CA MET A 51 -0.72 0.53 -3.39
C MET A 51 -1.59 1.44 -2.51
N ARG A 52 -1.86 2.68 -2.94
CA ARG A 52 -2.76 3.60 -2.23
C ARG A 52 -4.22 3.12 -2.25
N GLY A 53 -4.69 2.54 -3.34
CA GLY A 53 -6.03 1.94 -3.43
C GLY A 53 -6.23 0.77 -2.45
N LEU A 54 -5.17 0.04 -2.13
CA LEU A 54 -5.17 -1.01 -1.11
C LEU A 54 -5.05 -0.47 0.33
N GLY A 55 -4.85 0.84 0.51
CA GLY A 55 -4.64 1.47 1.81
C GLY A 55 -3.20 1.38 2.32
N ILE A 56 -2.23 0.95 1.51
CA ILE A 56 -0.85 0.80 1.93
C ILE A 56 -0.22 2.17 2.13
N VAL A 57 0.39 2.39 3.28
CA VAL A 57 1.02 3.68 3.65
C VAL A 57 2.55 3.61 3.64
N ALA A 58 3.12 2.43 3.86
CA ALA A 58 4.55 2.23 3.85
C ALA A 58 5.01 1.91 2.42
N ILE A 59 5.22 2.97 1.63
CA ILE A 59 5.62 2.92 0.23
C ILE A 59 6.88 3.76 0.08
N GLU A 60 7.99 3.12 -0.26
CA GLU A 60 9.30 3.77 -0.36
C GLU A 60 9.98 3.47 -1.70
N ASN A 61 10.92 4.31 -2.12
CA ASN A 61 11.76 4.10 -3.29
C ASN A 61 13.15 4.73 -3.08
N GLN A 62 14.01 4.62 -4.08
CA GLN A 62 15.37 5.17 -4.05
C GLN A 62 15.41 6.69 -3.87
N ALA A 63 14.38 7.43 -4.29
CA ALA A 63 14.34 8.89 -4.16
C ALA A 63 14.25 9.38 -2.71
N ARG A 64 14.00 8.47 -1.75
CA ARG A 64 14.02 8.78 -0.31
C ARG A 64 15.44 8.93 0.24
N ILE A 65 16.42 8.27 -0.38
CA ILE A 65 17.84 8.29 -0.01
C ILE A 65 18.52 9.40 -0.81
#